data_AF-A0A4Q3RZG0-F1
#
_entry.id   AF-A0A4Q3RZG0-F1
#
_cell.length_a   1.000
_cell.length_b   1.000
_cell.length_c   1.000
_cell.angle_alpha   90.00
_cell.angle_beta   90.00
_cell.angle_gamma   90.00
#
_symmetry.space_group_name_H-M   'P 1'
#
loop_
_entity.id
_entity.type
_entity.pdbx_description
1 polymer ?
#
loop_
_entity_poly.entity_id
_entity_poly.type
_entity_poly.pdbx_seq_one_letter_code
_entity_poly.pdbx_strand_id
1 'polypeptide(L)' 'HAGSLHAADAQVAIENARDVYTRRQEGVSIWVVESKNIHASSPDEAGSLYEPANDKVYRHPTFYDLPDELKHM' A
#
# COMPACT_ATOMS: atom_id res chain seq x y z
N HIS A 1 -5.66 -2.40 6.13
CA HIS A 1 -5.34 -3.11 7.38
C HIS A 1 -6.44 -2.82 8.40
N ALA A 2 -7.07 -3.85 8.98
CA ALA A 2 -8.20 -3.68 9.91
C ALA A 2 -7.78 -3.76 11.40
N GLY A 3 -6.62 -4.34 11.70
CA GLY A 3 -6.10 -4.48 13.06
C GLY A 3 -5.21 -5.72 13.21
N SER A 4 -4.73 -5.94 14.43
CA SER A 4 -3.86 -7.06 14.80
C SER A 4 -4.50 -7.90 15.91
N LEU A 5 -4.25 -9.21 15.90
CA LEU A 5 -4.67 -10.14 16.94
C LEU A 5 -3.60 -11.21 17.17
N HIS A 6 -3.68 -11.88 18.31
CA HIS A 6 -2.85 -13.05 18.61
C HIS A 6 -3.64 -14.33 18.33
N ALA A 7 -2.97 -15.34 17.77
CA ALA A 7 -3.51 -16.66 17.49
C ALA A 7 -2.37 -17.69 17.48
N ALA A 8 -2.71 -18.97 17.69
CA ALA A 8 -1.73 -20.05 17.70
C ALA A 8 -1.21 -20.39 16.29
N ASP A 9 -2.06 -20.23 15.28
CA ASP A 9 -1.77 -20.51 13.88
C ASP A 9 -2.67 -19.66 12.94
N ALA A 10 -2.48 -19.82 11.62
CA ALA A 10 -3.19 -19.05 10.61
C ALA A 10 -4.70 -19.38 10.55
N GLN A 11 -5.11 -20.61 10.83
CA GLN A 11 -6.53 -21.00 10.79
C GLN A 11 -7.28 -20.32 11.94
N VAL A 12 -6.75 -20.43 13.16
CA VAL A 12 -7.30 -19.74 14.33
C VAL A 12 -7.28 -18.22 14.14
N ALA A 13 -6.26 -17.67 13.48
CA ALA A 13 -6.21 -16.24 13.16
C ALA A 13 -7.35 -15.79 12.25
N ILE A 14 -7.69 -16.58 11.22
CA ILE A 14 -8.81 -16.30 10.31
C ILE A 14 -10.15 -16.36 11.05
N GLU A 15 -10.36 -17.37 11.91
CA GLU A 15 -11.57 -17.51 12.72
C GLU A 15 -11.75 -16.32 13.67
N ASN A 16 -10.69 -15.97 14.41
CA ASN A 16 -10.71 -14.81 15.31
C ASN A 16 -10.94 -13.49 14.55
N ALA A 17 -10.30 -13.31 13.38
CA ALA A 17 -10.47 -12.11 12.56
C ALA A 17 -11.90 -11.98 12.02
N ARG A 18 -12.52 -13.10 11.62
CA ARG A 18 -13.92 -13.16 11.18
C ARG A 18 -14.87 -12.71 12.28
N ASP A 19 -14.61 -13.10 13.51
CA ASP A 19 -15.47 -12.75 14.65
C ASP A 19 -15.28 -11.30 15.06
N VAL A 20 -14.04 -10.85 15.22
CA VAL A 20 -13.71 -9.51 15.73
C VAL A 20 -13.97 -8.41 14.70
N TYR A 21 -13.58 -8.62 13.44
CA TYR A 21 -13.57 -7.55 12.44
C TYR A 21 -14.72 -7.58 11.46
N THR A 22 -15.33 -8.75 11.22
CA THR A 22 -16.38 -8.89 10.18
C THR A 22 -17.73 -9.30 10.72
N ARG A 23 -17.84 -9.65 12.01
CA ARG A 23 -19.06 -10.16 12.65
C ARG A 23 -19.71 -11.31 11.86
N ARG A 24 -18.86 -12.14 11.22
CA ARG A 24 -19.25 -13.28 10.37
C ARG A 24 -20.12 -12.94 9.15
N GLN A 25 -20.09 -11.69 8.67
CA GLN A 25 -20.83 -11.28 7.49
C GLN A 25 -20.42 -12.10 6.24
N GLU A 26 -21.40 -12.47 5.42
CA GLU A 26 -21.16 -13.15 4.13
C GLU A 26 -20.46 -12.23 3.12
N GLY A 27 -19.69 -12.84 2.20
CA GLY A 27 -19.03 -12.11 1.11
C GLY A 27 -17.74 -11.37 1.49
N VAL A 28 -17.20 -11.58 2.70
CA VAL A 28 -15.96 -10.93 3.14
C VAL A 28 -14.77 -11.87 2.97
N SER A 29 -13.80 -11.46 2.15
CA SER A 29 -12.49 -12.11 2.03
C SER A 29 -11.55 -11.58 3.13
N ILE A 30 -10.96 -12.49 3.93
CA ILE A 30 -10.06 -12.15 5.03
C ILE A 30 -8.67 -12.66 4.70
N TRP A 31 -7.66 -11.78 4.80
CA TRP A 31 -6.25 -12.15 4.71
C TRP A 31 -5.60 -11.96 6.07
N VAL A 32 -4.88 -12.97 6.54
CA VAL A 32 -4.03 -12.90 7.73
C VAL A 32 -2.58 -13.14 7.33
N VAL A 33 -1.68 -12.38 7.96
CA VAL A 33 -0.23 -12.50 7.76
C VAL A 33 0.41 -12.39 9.13
N GLU A 34 1.36 -13.29 9.42
CA GLU A 34 2.19 -13.17 10.61
C GLU A 34 3.06 -11.90 10.54
N SER A 35 3.10 -11.12 11.63
CA SER A 35 3.86 -9.88 11.69
C SER A 35 5.34 -10.06 11.34
N LYS A 36 5.95 -11.22 11.64
CA LYS A 36 7.36 -11.53 11.34
C LYS A 36 7.67 -11.55 9.83
N ASN A 37 6.65 -11.73 8.99
CA ASN A 37 6.77 -11.76 7.54
C ASN A 37 6.54 -10.37 6.92
N ILE A 38 6.24 -9.34 7.72
CA ILE A 38 6.01 -7.98 7.27
C ILE A 38 7.29 -7.17 7.51
N HIS A 39 7.84 -6.60 6.43
CA HIS A 39 8.96 -5.67 6.49
C HIS A 39 8.45 -4.25 6.28
N ALA A 40 8.79 -3.35 7.20
CA ALA A 40 8.48 -1.94 7.09
C ALA A 40 9.72 -1.18 6.58
N SER A 41 9.51 -0.18 5.73
CA SER A 41 10.53 0.80 5.37
C SER A 41 10.89 1.69 6.56
N SER A 42 12.10 2.23 6.58
CA SER A 42 12.48 3.20 7.59
C SER A 42 11.70 4.51 7.41
N PRO A 43 11.18 5.15 8.47
CA PRO A 43 10.57 6.48 8.38
C PRO A 43 11.51 7.52 7.76
N ASP A 44 12.82 7.43 8.02
CA ASP A 44 13.82 8.37 7.49
C ASP A 44 13.99 8.26 5.96
N GLU A 45 13.59 7.13 5.37
CA GLU A 45 13.64 6.89 3.92
C GLU A 45 12.35 7.36 3.22
N ALA A 46 11.34 7.82 3.95
CA ALA A 46 10.06 8.21 3.37
C ALA A 46 10.19 9.28 2.27
N GLY A 47 11.10 10.24 2.47
CA GLY A 47 11.38 11.30 1.50
C GLY A 47 11.83 10.76 0.15
N SER A 48 12.80 9.84 0.12
CA SER A 48 13.32 9.28 -1.13
C SER A 48 12.36 8.30 -1.79
N LEU A 49 11.60 7.54 -0.98
CA LEU A 49 10.71 6.50 -1.47
C LEU A 49 9.37 7.04 -2.01
N TYR A 50 8.82 8.11 -1.41
CA TYR A 50 7.43 8.53 -1.67
C TYR A 50 7.29 9.94 -2.26
N GLU A 51 8.15 10.91 -1.93
CA GLU A 51 8.04 12.28 -2.48
C GLU A 51 8.07 12.34 -4.02
N PRO A 52 8.88 11.53 -4.74
CA PRO A 52 8.89 11.54 -6.20
C PRO A 52 7.54 11.18 -6.86
N ALA A 53 6.64 10.52 -6.12
CA ALA A 53 5.29 10.21 -6.58
C ALA A 53 4.33 11.40 -6.44
N ASN A 54 4.56 12.30 -5.48
CA ASN A 54 3.74 13.50 -5.26
C ASN A 54 4.06 14.64 -6.22
N ASP A 55 5.33 14.75 -6.65
CA ASP A 55 5.82 15.84 -7.51
C ASP A 55 5.50 15.65 -9.01
N LYS A 56 4.95 14.49 -9.40
CA LYS A 56 4.76 14.12 -10.81
C LYS A 56 3.30 13.87 -11.14
N VAL A 57 2.52 14.95 -11.15
CA VAL A 57 1.09 14.88 -11.47
C VAL A 57 0.88 14.29 -12.86
N TYR A 58 1.64 14.67 -13.90
CA TYR A 58 1.71 13.94 -15.17
C TYR A 58 3.02 14.32 -15.87
N ARG A 59 3.82 13.34 -16.33
CA ARG A 59 4.90 13.59 -17.31
C ARG A 59 4.28 13.84 -18.70
N HIS A 60 3.37 14.82 -18.80
CA HIS A 60 2.84 15.23 -20.09
C HIS A 60 3.96 15.97 -20.84
N PRO A 61 4.25 15.63 -22.10
CA PRO A 61 5.36 16.22 -22.85
C PRO A 61 5.34 17.75 -22.91
N THR A 62 4.17 18.38 -22.76
CA THR A 62 4.02 19.84 -22.71
C THR A 62 4.42 20.50 -21.39
N PHE A 63 4.72 19.75 -20.32
CA PHE A 63 5.22 20.32 -19.06
C PHE A 63 6.75 20.43 -19.00
N TYR A 64 7.46 19.97 -20.03
CA TYR A 64 8.89 20.20 -20.19
C TYR A 64 9.11 21.42 -21.08
N ASP A 65 10.01 22.32 -20.67
CA ASP A 65 10.51 23.38 -21.54
C ASP A 65 11.38 22.72 -22.63
N LEU A 66 10.76 22.47 -23.78
CA LEU A 66 11.42 21.93 -24.96
C LEU A 66 12.17 23.06 -25.66
N PRO A 67 13.44 22.85 -26.07
CA PRO A 67 14.12 23.75 -27.00
C PRO A 67 13.24 24.03 -28.22
N ASP A 68 13.26 25.27 -28.72
CA ASP A 68 12.37 25.71 -29.81
C ASP A 68 12.46 24.82 -31.06
N GLU A 69 13.63 24.21 -31.28
CA GLU A 69 13.91 23.25 -32.36
C GLU A 69 13.00 22.01 -32.36
N LEU A 70 12.40 21.67 -31.21
CA LEU A 70 11.56 20.47 -31.03
C LEU A 70 10.06 20.76 -30.94
N LYS A 71 9.63 22.03 -30.99
CA LYS A 71 8.20 22.41 -30.86
C LYS A 71 7.38 22.21 -32.15
N HIS A 72 8.03 21.86 -33.26
CA HIS A 72 7.42 21.74 -34.59
C HIS A 72 7.62 20.32 -35.16
N MET A 73 6.84 19.35 -34.68
CA MET A 73 6.56 18.10 -35.42
C MET A 73 5.08 18.03 -35.75
#